data_AF-A0A2E2N9X6-F1
#
_entry.id   AF-A0A2E2N9X6-F1
#
_cell.length_a   1.000
_cell.length_b   1.000
_cell.length_c   1.000
_cell.angle_alpha   90.00
_cell.angle_beta   90.00
_cell.angle_gamma   90.00
#
_symmetry.space_group_name_H-M   'P 1'
#
loop_
_entity.id
_entity.type
_entity.pdbx_description
1 polymer ?
#
loop_
_entity_poly.entity_id
_entity_poly.type
_entity_poly.pdbx_seq_one_letter_code
_entity_poly.pdbx_strand_id
1 'polypeptide(L)'
;MLPDPIDDRGQRRSWSPASLEARLPLTPRVVLDRLITAVLMAIAFIAVTSPFKGSLIRSYVFGGASSWLLWVLSIGIFAVLTLINSRRPRRHIAATRRRLQLEHGRCINCDYALTSIPPDRDGCTVCPECGAAWRLPDYSPLIADELASRDGDGGRPSDRIDEPVTRARR
;
A
#
# COMPACT_ATOMS: atom_id res chain seq x y z
N MET A 1 21.55 -7.18 -12.22
CA MET A 1 20.33 -7.11 -13.03
C MET A 1 20.00 -8.51 -13.51
N LEU A 2 18.93 -9.13 -13.00
CA LEU A 2 18.40 -10.34 -13.63
C LEU A 2 17.48 -9.91 -14.78
N PRO A 3 17.58 -10.51 -15.98
CA PRO A 3 16.65 -10.26 -17.06
C PRO A 3 15.24 -10.68 -16.62
N ASP A 4 14.24 -9.85 -16.94
CA ASP A 4 12.85 -10.19 -16.67
C ASP A 4 12.50 -11.52 -17.35
N PRO A 5 11.83 -12.45 -16.65
CA PRO A 5 11.42 -13.72 -17.23
C PRO A 5 10.46 -13.46 -18.39
N ILE A 6 10.96 -13.67 -19.60
CA ILE A 6 10.19 -13.72 -20.83
C ILE A 6 9.34 -14.99 -20.75
N ASP A 7 8.03 -14.89 -20.99
CA ASP A 7 7.20 -16.09 -21.00
C ASP A 7 7.52 -16.96 -22.22
N ASP A 8 7.07 -18.20 -22.18
CA ASP A 8 7.34 -19.23 -23.19
C ASP A 8 6.86 -18.83 -24.62
N ARG A 9 6.13 -17.71 -24.75
CA ARG A 9 5.63 -17.17 -26.02
C ARG A 9 6.42 -15.95 -26.52
N GLY A 10 7.52 -15.60 -25.86
CA GLY A 10 8.33 -14.44 -26.25
C GLY A 10 7.64 -13.11 -25.99
N GLN A 11 6.48 -13.10 -25.32
CA GLN A 11 5.77 -11.86 -24.99
C GLN A 11 6.25 -11.36 -23.64
N ARG A 12 6.66 -10.09 -23.60
CA ARG A 12 6.73 -9.36 -22.34
C ARG A 12 5.31 -9.32 -21.81
N ARG A 13 5.05 -10.01 -20.69
CA ARG A 13 3.74 -9.95 -20.04
C ARG A 13 3.45 -8.49 -19.72
N SER A 14 2.58 -7.87 -20.50
CA SER A 14 1.99 -6.59 -20.17
C SER A 14 1.29 -6.79 -18.84
N TRP A 15 1.81 -6.16 -17.78
CA TRP A 15 1.21 -6.22 -16.45
C TRP A 15 -0.19 -5.61 -16.54
N SER A 16 -1.20 -6.46 -16.73
CA SER A 16 -2.59 -5.99 -16.71
C SER A 16 -2.93 -5.65 -15.25
N PRO A 17 -3.51 -4.48 -14.97
CA PRO A 17 -3.92 -4.10 -13.61
C PRO A 17 -4.80 -5.17 -12.94
N ALA A 18 -5.62 -5.87 -13.74
CA ALA A 18 -6.47 -6.97 -13.30
C ALA A 18 -5.68 -8.17 -12.71
N SER A 19 -4.48 -8.44 -13.22
CA SER A 19 -3.63 -9.53 -12.72
C SER A 19 -2.90 -9.19 -11.40
N LEU A 20 -2.73 -7.90 -11.10
CA LEU A 20 -2.16 -7.38 -9.85
C LEU A 20 -3.16 -7.44 -8.69
N GLU A 21 -4.43 -7.15 -8.98
CA GLU A 21 -5.51 -7.23 -7.98
C GLU A 21 -5.76 -8.66 -7.50
N ALA A 22 -5.51 -9.67 -8.35
CA ALA A 22 -5.66 -11.07 -7.98
C ALA A 22 -4.56 -11.61 -7.04
N ARG A 23 -3.43 -10.89 -6.88
CA ARG A 23 -2.24 -11.41 -6.18
C ARG A 23 -1.84 -10.69 -4.91
N LEU A 24 -2.47 -9.57 -4.56
CA LEU A 24 -2.26 -8.97 -3.25
C LEU A 24 -3.25 -9.65 -2.29
N PRO A 25 -2.82 -10.64 -1.48
CA PRO A 25 -3.68 -11.14 -0.42
C PRO A 25 -4.07 -9.91 0.40
N LEU A 26 -5.38 -9.65 0.48
CA LEU A 26 -5.92 -8.70 1.46
C LEU A 26 -5.21 -9.02 2.77
N THR A 27 -4.33 -8.12 3.21
CA THR A 27 -3.46 -8.44 4.32
C THR A 27 -4.36 -8.84 5.49
N PRO A 28 -4.13 -10.01 6.12
CA PRO A 28 -5.06 -10.57 7.10
C PRO A 28 -5.37 -9.58 8.23
N ARG A 29 -4.45 -8.64 8.50
CA ARG A 29 -4.64 -7.51 9.41
C ARG A 29 -5.81 -6.59 9.04
N VAL A 30 -5.99 -6.22 7.77
CA VAL A 30 -7.09 -5.33 7.35
C VAL A 30 -8.45 -6.03 7.45
N VAL A 31 -8.49 -7.33 7.15
CA VAL A 31 -9.71 -8.15 7.31
C VAL A 31 -10.05 -8.30 8.79
N LEU A 32 -9.04 -8.59 9.63
CA LEU A 32 -9.18 -8.74 11.07
C LEU A 32 -9.66 -7.45 11.74
N ASP A 33 -9.10 -6.30 11.38
CA ASP A 33 -9.48 -5.00 11.95
C ASP A 33 -10.93 -4.63 11.62
N ARG A 34 -11.40 -5.00 10.42
CA ARG A 34 -12.82 -4.84 10.03
C ARG A 34 -13.74 -5.79 10.78
N LEU A 35 -13.33 -7.04 10.95
CA LEU A 35 -14.10 -8.01 11.74
C LEU A 35 -14.22 -7.55 13.19
N ILE A 36 -13.11 -7.12 13.81
CA ILE A 36 -13.10 -6.58 15.18
C ILE A 36 -14.04 -5.38 15.28
N THR A 37 -13.91 -4.40 14.39
CA THR A 37 -14.75 -3.21 14.43
C THR A 37 -16.23 -3.55 14.25
N ALA A 38 -16.57 -4.45 13.31
CA ALA A 38 -17.94 -4.89 13.09
C ALA A 38 -18.51 -5.66 14.29
N VAL A 39 -17.72 -6.54 14.91
CA VAL A 39 -18.12 -7.30 16.11
C VAL A 39 -18.33 -6.35 17.30
N LEU A 40 -17.43 -5.40 17.54
CA LEU A 40 -17.60 -4.41 18.62
C LEU A 40 -18.85 -3.55 18.41
N MET A 41 -19.10 -3.12 17.17
CA MET A 41 -20.31 -2.39 16.80
C MET A 41 -21.57 -3.24 17.02
N ALA A 42 -21.55 -4.53 16.68
CA ALA A 42 -22.66 -5.44 16.90
C ALA A 42 -22.91 -5.70 18.40
N ILE A 43 -21.86 -5.89 19.20
CA ILE A 43 -21.97 -6.04 20.67
C ILE A 43 -22.56 -4.78 21.29
N ALA A 44 -22.08 -3.59 20.90
CA ALA A 44 -22.64 -2.32 21.36
C ALA A 44 -24.13 -2.18 20.98
N PHE A 45 -24.51 -2.55 19.76
CA PHE A 45 -25.90 -2.56 19.32
C PHE A 45 -26.77 -3.52 20.14
N ILE A 46 -26.30 -4.74 20.40
CA ILE A 46 -26.99 -5.72 21.24
C ILE A 46 -27.13 -5.20 22.67
N ALA A 47 -26.07 -4.61 23.25
CA ALA A 47 -26.11 -4.08 24.61
C ALA A 47 -27.12 -2.92 24.76
N VAL A 48 -27.19 -2.02 23.77
CA VAL A 48 -28.17 -0.91 23.74
C VAL A 48 -29.61 -1.42 23.56
N THR A 49 -29.80 -2.48 22.79
CA THR A 49 -31.15 -3.04 22.51
C THR A 49 -31.59 -4.11 23.51
N SER A 50 -30.68 -4.69 24.29
CA SER A 50 -30.94 -5.72 25.32
C SER A 50 -31.92 -5.30 26.41
N PRO A 51 -31.84 -4.09 27.03
CA PRO A 51 -32.82 -3.67 28.04
C PRO A 51 -34.25 -3.56 27.48
N PHE A 52 -34.43 -3.46 26.15
CA PHE A 52 -35.76 -3.45 25.53
C PHE A 52 -36.43 -4.83 25.51
N LYS A 53 -35.68 -5.94 25.52
CA LYS A 53 -36.28 -7.30 25.51
C LYS A 53 -37.02 -7.62 26.81
N GLY A 54 -36.54 -7.11 27.95
CA GLY A 54 -37.24 -7.20 29.23
C GLY A 54 -38.37 -6.15 29.41
N SER A 55 -38.37 -5.10 28.58
CA SER A 55 -39.31 -3.98 28.70
C SER A 55 -40.61 -4.15 27.92
N LEU A 56 -40.78 -5.18 27.08
CA LEU A 56 -42.03 -5.39 26.33
C LEU A 56 -43.27 -5.52 27.24
N ILE A 57 -43.10 -6.05 28.46
CA ILE A 57 -44.18 -6.13 29.47
C ILE A 57 -44.47 -4.75 30.10
N ARG A 58 -43.48 -3.86 30.20
CA ARG A 58 -43.61 -2.53 30.83
C ARG A 58 -43.99 -1.42 29.82
N SER A 59 -43.60 -1.59 28.56
CA SER A 59 -43.86 -0.67 27.43
C SER A 59 -45.33 -0.66 27.01
N TYR A 60 -46.05 -1.76 27.28
CA TYR A 60 -47.49 -1.86 27.03
C TYR A 60 -48.31 -0.92 27.94
N VAL A 61 -47.73 -0.48 29.07
CA VAL A 61 -48.40 0.36 30.08
C VAL A 61 -48.01 1.85 29.95
N PHE A 62 -46.84 2.17 29.40
CA PHE A 62 -46.34 3.55 29.27
C PHE A 62 -46.00 3.89 27.81
N GLY A 63 -47.02 4.27 27.02
CA GLY A 63 -46.92 5.11 25.81
C GLY A 63 -45.79 4.80 24.81
N GLY A 64 -45.97 3.77 23.97
CA GLY A 64 -44.98 3.20 23.04
C GLY A 64 -44.49 4.04 21.85
N ALA A 65 -44.68 5.37 21.83
CA ALA A 65 -44.20 6.21 20.74
C ALA A 65 -42.72 6.62 20.87
N SER A 66 -42.17 6.65 22.08
CA SER A 66 -40.78 7.07 22.32
C SER A 66 -39.77 5.94 22.11
N SER A 67 -40.15 4.68 22.31
CA SER A 67 -39.27 3.51 22.16
C SER A 67 -38.90 3.21 20.71
N TRP A 68 -39.87 3.27 19.78
CA TRP A 68 -39.60 2.98 18.37
C TRP A 68 -38.68 4.02 17.73
N LEU A 69 -38.82 5.31 18.11
CA LEU A 69 -37.96 6.39 17.63
C LEU A 69 -36.50 6.16 18.01
N LEU A 70 -36.23 5.76 19.26
CA LEU A 70 -34.88 5.44 19.70
C LEU A 70 -34.30 4.25 18.91
N TRP A 71 -35.13 3.26 18.58
CA TRP A 71 -34.70 2.09 17.80
C TRP A 71 -34.31 2.47 16.37
N VAL A 72 -35.15 3.25 15.68
CA VAL A 72 -34.88 3.75 14.33
C VAL A 72 -33.64 4.66 14.32
N LEU A 73 -33.50 5.54 15.32
CA LEU A 73 -32.34 6.41 15.47
C LEU A 73 -31.05 5.59 15.64
N SER A 74 -31.10 4.54 16.46
CA SER A 74 -29.96 3.64 16.71
C SER A 74 -29.50 2.95 15.43
N ILE A 75 -30.43 2.44 14.62
CA ILE A 75 -30.13 1.83 13.32
C ILE A 75 -29.53 2.86 12.36
N GLY A 76 -30.10 4.06 12.31
CA GLY A 76 -29.60 5.15 11.48
C GLY A 76 -28.15 5.51 11.82
N ILE A 77 -27.85 5.70 13.11
CA ILE A 77 -26.49 6.00 13.58
C ILE A 77 -25.53 4.86 13.23
N PHE A 78 -25.94 3.61 13.46
CA PHE A 78 -25.14 2.44 13.10
C PHE A 78 -24.79 2.40 11.62
N ALA A 79 -25.80 2.54 10.74
CA ALA A 79 -25.61 2.54 9.30
C ALA A 79 -24.65 3.65 8.83
N VAL A 80 -24.78 4.85 9.39
CA VAL A 80 -23.90 5.99 9.09
C VAL A 80 -22.46 5.71 9.54
N LEU A 81 -22.26 5.19 10.75
CA LEU A 81 -20.93 4.86 11.27
C LEU A 81 -20.25 3.76 10.42
N THR A 82 -21.00 2.72 10.05
CA THR A 82 -20.50 1.68 9.13
C THR A 82 -20.12 2.26 7.77
N LEU A 83 -20.91 3.18 7.22
CA LEU A 83 -20.62 3.83 5.95
C LEU A 83 -19.37 4.72 6.04
N ILE A 84 -19.23 5.53 7.09
CA ILE A 84 -18.04 6.37 7.32
C ILE A 84 -16.80 5.50 7.45
N ASN A 85 -16.86 4.43 8.25
CA ASN A 85 -15.73 3.53 8.45
C ASN A 85 -15.36 2.77 7.17
N SER A 86 -16.34 2.43 6.32
CA SER A 86 -16.07 1.79 5.03
C SER A 86 -15.33 2.69 4.03
N ARG A 87 -15.46 4.01 4.15
CA ARG A 87 -14.84 4.99 3.23
C ARG A 87 -13.43 5.40 3.63
N ARG A 88 -13.08 5.42 4.92
CA ARG A 88 -11.74 5.77 5.44
C ARG A 88 -10.57 4.92 4.88
N PRO A 89 -10.65 3.58 4.75
CA PRO A 89 -9.50 2.75 4.40
C PRO A 89 -9.06 2.91 2.94
N ARG A 90 -9.94 3.38 2.04
CA ARG A 90 -9.56 3.61 0.64
C ARG A 90 -8.45 4.65 0.51
N ARG A 91 -8.40 5.63 1.40
CA ARG A 91 -7.36 6.67 1.39
C ARG A 91 -6.01 6.15 1.90
N HIS A 92 -6.01 5.38 3.00
CA HIS A 92 -4.78 4.82 3.55
C HIS A 92 -4.16 3.76 2.65
N ILE A 93 -4.95 2.83 2.10
CA ILE A 93 -4.45 1.79 1.20
C ILE A 93 -3.85 2.42 -0.06
N ALA A 94 -4.50 3.46 -0.61
CA ALA A 94 -3.96 4.19 -1.75
C ALA A 94 -2.61 4.85 -1.41
N ALA A 95 -2.47 5.46 -0.23
CA ALA A 95 -1.21 6.09 0.19
C ALA A 95 -0.08 5.05 0.37
N THR A 96 -0.35 3.91 1.02
CA THR A 96 0.65 2.85 1.21
C THR A 96 1.05 2.21 -0.13
N ARG A 97 0.10 1.95 -1.03
CA ARG A 97 0.39 1.41 -2.36
C ARG A 97 1.25 2.38 -3.18
N ARG A 98 0.93 3.67 -3.14
CA ARG A 98 1.74 4.72 -3.79
C ARG A 98 3.18 4.71 -3.28
N ARG A 99 3.35 4.63 -1.96
CA ARG A 99 4.68 4.62 -1.34
C ARG A 99 5.48 3.39 -1.75
N LEU A 100 4.88 2.19 -1.66
CA LEU A 100 5.54 0.95 -2.05
C LEU A 100 5.92 0.93 -3.54
N GLN A 101 5.05 1.40 -4.44
CA GLN A 101 5.38 1.46 -5.87
C GLN A 101 6.55 2.42 -6.13
N LEU A 102 6.58 3.59 -5.49
CA LEU A 102 7.69 4.53 -5.63
C LEU A 102 9.00 4.02 -5.02
N GLU A 103 8.94 3.32 -3.87
CA GLU A 103 10.11 2.69 -3.24
C GLU A 103 10.70 1.57 -4.13
N HIS A 104 9.89 0.91 -4.97
CA HIS A 104 10.38 -0.06 -5.96
C HIS A 104 10.72 0.61 -7.31
N GLY A 105 10.68 1.94 -7.39
CA GLY A 105 10.92 2.70 -8.61
C GLY A 105 9.96 2.34 -9.74
N ARG A 106 8.66 2.19 -9.45
CA ARG A 106 7.59 1.97 -10.44
C ARG A 106 6.60 3.13 -10.48
N CYS A 107 6.06 3.39 -11.67
CA CYS A 107 5.03 4.40 -11.88
C CYS A 107 3.72 3.99 -11.19
N ILE A 108 3.13 4.88 -10.39
CA ILE A 108 1.85 4.61 -9.71
C ILE A 108 0.69 4.41 -10.69
N ASN A 109 0.75 5.06 -11.86
CA ASN A 109 -0.36 5.09 -12.81
C ASN A 109 -0.38 3.89 -13.77
N CYS A 110 0.78 3.56 -14.35
CA CYS A 110 0.90 2.49 -15.36
C CYS A 110 1.83 1.34 -14.95
N ASP A 111 2.42 1.38 -13.75
CA ASP A 111 3.36 0.39 -13.22
C ASP A 111 4.68 0.21 -13.99
N TYR A 112 4.97 1.10 -14.95
CA TYR A 112 6.23 1.13 -15.69
C TYR A 112 7.44 1.32 -14.76
N ALA A 113 8.54 0.61 -15.02
CA ALA A 113 9.77 0.72 -14.24
C ALA A 113 10.48 2.06 -14.52
N LEU A 114 10.59 2.89 -13.49
CA LEU A 114 11.24 4.20 -13.53
C LEU A 114 12.74 4.13 -13.17
N THR A 115 13.22 3.02 -12.62
CA THR A 115 14.61 2.86 -12.17
C THR A 115 15.65 3.01 -13.27
N SER A 116 15.29 2.80 -14.53
CA SER A 116 16.18 2.93 -15.68
C SER A 116 16.09 4.30 -16.36
N ILE A 117 15.23 5.21 -15.89
CA ILE A 117 15.01 6.51 -16.51
C ILE A 117 15.72 7.57 -15.66
N PRO A 118 16.70 8.29 -16.22
CA PRO A 118 17.31 9.40 -15.52
C PRO A 118 16.25 10.48 -15.25
N PRO A 119 16.21 11.07 -14.04
CA PRO A 119 15.31 12.17 -13.78
C PRO A 119 15.74 13.42 -14.54
N ASP A 120 14.77 14.31 -14.75
CA ASP A 120 14.97 15.60 -15.37
C ASP A 120 15.60 16.62 -14.38
N ARG A 121 15.88 17.84 -14.83
CA ARG A 121 16.61 18.89 -14.09
C ARG A 121 15.98 19.28 -12.74
N ASP A 122 14.70 19.02 -12.57
CA ASP A 122 13.89 19.25 -11.37
C ASP A 122 13.89 18.04 -10.39
N GLY A 123 14.64 16.98 -10.73
CA GLY A 123 14.78 15.76 -9.93
C GLY A 123 13.56 14.84 -10.00
N CYS A 124 12.71 15.03 -11.02
CA CYS A 124 11.54 14.20 -11.26
C CYS A 124 11.80 13.22 -12.42
N THR A 125 11.41 11.97 -12.27
CA THR A 125 11.42 10.99 -13.35
C THR A 125 10.07 11.00 -14.05
N VAL A 126 10.06 11.37 -15.33
CA VAL A 126 8.84 11.36 -16.16
C VAL A 126 8.63 9.96 -16.74
N CYS A 127 7.45 9.40 -16.54
CA CYS A 127 7.09 8.11 -17.10
C CYS A 127 6.82 8.23 -18.62
N PRO A 128 7.50 7.46 -19.47
CA PRO A 128 7.33 7.55 -20.92
C PRO A 128 5.99 7.00 -21.40
N GLU A 129 5.36 6.11 -20.64
CA GLU A 129 4.08 5.49 -21.01
C GLU A 129 2.89 6.44 -20.77
N CYS A 130 2.87 7.13 -19.62
CA CYS A 130 1.70 7.92 -19.21
C CYS A 130 1.97 9.41 -19.02
N GLY A 131 3.23 9.86 -19.13
CA GLY A 131 3.62 11.26 -18.94
C GLY A 131 3.61 11.74 -17.48
N ALA A 132 3.23 10.90 -16.51
CA ALA A 132 3.24 11.29 -15.10
C ALA A 132 4.68 11.41 -14.57
N ALA A 133 4.95 12.48 -13.80
CA ALA A 133 6.24 12.74 -13.19
C ALA A 133 6.25 12.39 -11.69
N TRP A 134 7.30 11.70 -11.23
CA TRP A 134 7.45 11.27 -9.84
C TRP A 134 8.86 11.55 -9.34
N ARG A 135 8.99 12.00 -8.08
CA ARG A 135 10.28 12.10 -7.41
C ARG A 135 10.57 10.77 -6.69
N LEU A 136 11.61 10.06 -7.12
CA LEU A 136 12.01 8.79 -6.53
C LEU A 136 12.86 9.01 -5.27
N PRO A 137 12.69 8.20 -4.20
CA PRO A 137 13.39 8.40 -2.93
C PRO A 137 14.91 8.20 -3.02
N ASP A 138 15.37 7.32 -3.92
CA ASP A 138 16.80 7.01 -4.08
C ASP A 138 17.55 8.06 -4.92
N TYR A 139 16.84 9.00 -5.53
CA TYR A 139 17.47 10.12 -6.23
C TYR A 139 17.72 11.27 -5.26
N SER A 140 18.62 11.06 -4.31
CA SER A 140 19.16 12.16 -3.53
C SER A 140 20.21 12.88 -4.39
N PRO A 141 20.04 14.17 -4.74
CA PRO A 141 20.99 14.90 -5.57
C PRO A 141 22.41 14.91 -4.97
N LEU A 142 22.53 14.76 -3.65
CA LEU A 142 23.82 14.63 -2.97
C LEU A 142 24.59 13.36 -3.39
N ILE A 143 23.89 12.25 -3.67
CA ILE A 143 24.50 11.01 -4.16
C ILE A 143 24.89 11.16 -5.64
N ALA A 144 24.10 11.90 -6.42
CA ALA A 144 24.39 12.17 -7.82
C ALA A 144 25.66 13.01 -7.98
N ASP A 145 25.86 14.04 -7.15
CA ASP A 145 27.10 14.82 -7.13
C ASP A 145 28.30 13.96 -6.69
N GLU A 146 28.13 13.07 -5.71
CA GLU A 146 29.20 12.17 -5.27
C GLU A 146 29.58 11.17 -6.38
N LEU A 147 28.61 10.58 -7.08
CA LEU A 147 28.86 9.69 -8.23
C LEU A 147 29.49 10.45 -9.41
N ALA A 148 29.01 11.64 -9.73
CA ALA A 148 29.57 12.48 -10.79
C ALA A 148 31.01 12.92 -10.48
N SER A 149 31.34 13.17 -9.21
CA SER A 149 32.70 13.48 -8.78
C SER A 149 33.64 12.26 -8.85
N ARG A 150 33.11 11.04 -8.68
CA ARG A 150 33.86 9.79 -8.76
C ARG A 150 34.27 9.43 -10.18
N ASP A 151 33.41 9.66 -11.17
CA ASP A 151 33.72 9.39 -12.58
C ASP A 151 34.63 10.45 -13.20
N GLY A 152 34.82 11.59 -12.54
CA GLY A 152 35.73 12.66 -12.96
C GLY A 152 37.21 12.42 -12.59
N ASP A 153 37.50 11.54 -11.64
CA ASP A 153 38.87 11.16 -11.30
C ASP A 153 39.27 9.93 -12.14
N GLY A 154 39.93 10.16 -13.28
CA GLY A 154 40.61 9.13 -14.09
C GLY A 154 41.80 8.46 -13.36
N GLY A 155 41.65 8.20 -12.07
CA GLY A 155 42.70 7.89 -11.11
C GLY A 155 43.02 6.40 -10.98
N ARG A 156 43.76 5.90 -11.97
CA ARG A 156 44.78 4.84 -11.91
C ARG A 156 44.29 3.36 -11.86
N PRO A 157 44.69 2.55 -12.87
CA PRO A 157 44.56 1.09 -12.83
C PRO A 157 45.31 0.54 -11.63
N SER A 158 44.65 -0.30 -10.83
CA SER A 158 45.31 -1.10 -9.81
C SER A 158 46.11 -2.21 -10.49
N ASP A 159 47.32 -1.89 -10.93
CA ASP A 159 48.43 -2.82 -10.96
C ASP A 159 48.68 -3.31 -9.53
N ARG A 160 47.97 -4.35 -9.11
CA ARG A 160 48.41 -5.20 -8.01
C ARG A 160 48.42 -6.64 -8.51
N ILE A 161 49.52 -6.91 -9.17
CA ILE A 161 50.07 -8.21 -9.58
C ILE A 161 50.09 -9.15 -8.37
N ASP A 162 49.51 -10.33 -8.57
CA ASP A 162 49.89 -11.66 -8.10
C ASP A 162 50.75 -11.80 -6.83
N GLU A 163 50.18 -12.44 -5.81
CA GLU A 163 50.99 -13.20 -4.84
C GLU A 163 50.37 -14.61 -4.66
N PRO A 164 50.97 -15.66 -5.24
CA PRO A 164 50.51 -17.03 -5.05
C PRO A 164 50.91 -17.55 -3.66
N VAL A 165 49.91 -17.81 -2.82
CA VAL A 165 50.10 -18.48 -1.52
C VAL A 165 50.39 -19.97 -1.75
N THR A 166 51.66 -20.30 -1.98
CA THR A 166 52.16 -21.66 -1.78
C THR A 166 52.41 -21.89 -0.29
N ARG A 167 51.59 -22.72 0.36
CA ARG A 167 51.96 -23.36 1.64
C ARG A 167 51.86 -24.88 1.53
N ALA A 168 53.02 -25.48 1.30
CA ALA A 168 53.32 -26.86 1.64
C ALA A 168 53.68 -26.97 3.13
N ARG A 169 53.22 -28.04 3.79
CA ARG A 169 53.85 -28.81 4.90
C ARG A 169 52.78 -29.76 5.44
N ARG A 170 52.91 -31.05 5.14
CA ARG A 170 53.61 -32.12 5.90
C ARG A 170 52.64 -32.86 6.81
#